data_AF-A0A1V6K3S2-F1
#
_entry.id   AF-A0A1V6K3S2-F1
#
_cell.length_a   1.000
_cell.length_b   1.000
_cell.length_c   1.000
_cell.angle_alpha   90.00
_cell.angle_beta   90.00
_cell.angle_gamma   90.00
#
_symmetry.space_group_name_H-M   'P 1'
#
loop_
_entity.id
_entity.type
_entity.pdbx_description
1 polymer ?
#
loop_
_entity_poly.entity_id
_entity_poly.type
_entity_poly.pdbx_seq_one_letter_code
_entity_poly.pdbx_strand_id
1 'polypeptide(L)'
;MWYNPGTGAWQEVPATVDPATRTVTAEVSHFSLFALTWAAASPAEATTGPAGTAPGDVPPGSEQPTGGETPWALIAAGVLVVAAVLAAGWYLLKKR
;
A
#
# COMPACT_ATOMS: atom_id res chain seq x y z
N MET A 1 13.53 0.33 2.30
CA MET A 1 13.24 -1.13 2.34
C MET A 1 13.58 -1.83 1.03
N TRP A 2 13.91 -3.13 1.09
CA TRP A 2 14.11 -4.02 -0.07
C TRP A 2 13.17 -5.23 0.02
N TYR A 3 12.73 -5.78 -1.13
CA TYR A 3 11.89 -6.98 -1.14
C TYR A 3 12.75 -8.26 -1.14
N ASN A 4 12.57 -9.14 -0.14
CA ASN A 4 13.24 -10.43 -0.10
C ASN A 4 12.36 -11.53 -0.70
N PRO A 5 12.68 -12.06 -1.90
CA PRO A 5 11.90 -13.15 -2.49
C PRO A 5 12.06 -14.48 -1.74
N GLY A 6 13.15 -14.67 -0.98
CA GLY A 6 13.37 -15.87 -0.17
C GLY A 6 12.45 -15.97 1.04
N THR A 7 11.99 -14.83 1.57
CA THR A 7 11.03 -14.77 2.70
C THR A 7 9.67 -14.22 2.31
N GLY A 8 9.51 -13.70 1.09
CA GLY A 8 8.28 -13.05 0.63
C GLY A 8 7.94 -11.75 1.36
N ALA A 9 8.94 -11.07 1.94
CA ALA A 9 8.73 -9.94 2.84
C ALA A 9 9.64 -8.76 2.53
N TRP A 10 9.17 -7.55 2.85
CA TRP A 10 9.97 -6.34 2.84
C TRP A 10 10.89 -6.31 4.06
N GLN A 11 12.14 -5.88 3.86
CA GLN A 11 13.14 -5.74 4.90
C GLN A 11 13.77 -4.34 4.87
N GLU A 12 14.20 -3.88 6.03
CA GLU A 12 14.82 -2.56 6.16
C GLU A 12 16.19 -2.53 5.48
N VAL A 13 16.56 -1.38 4.92
CA VAL A 13 17.91 -1.13 4.40
C VAL A 13 18.48 0.04 5.19
N PRO A 14 19.66 -0.11 5.82
CA PRO A 14 20.35 1.02 6.42
C PRO A 14 20.54 2.13 5.39
N ALA A 15 20.06 3.33 5.72
CA ALA A 15 20.09 4.48 4.84
C ALA A 15 20.45 5.75 5.61
N THR A 16 21.14 6.66 4.92
CA THR A 16 21.44 8.00 5.42
C THR A 16 20.55 9.01 4.71
N VAL A 17 19.99 9.96 5.46
CA VAL A 17 19.14 11.03 4.93
C VAL A 17 19.89 12.34 5.00
N ASP A 18 20.00 13.03 3.87
CA ASP A 18 20.44 14.43 3.79
C ASP A 18 19.22 15.34 3.58
N PRO A 19 18.76 16.07 4.61
CA PRO A 19 17.61 16.95 4.48
C PRO A 19 17.90 18.23 3.67
N ALA A 20 19.17 18.65 3.55
CA ALA A 20 19.53 19.85 2.80
C ALA A 20 19.40 19.61 1.29
N THR A 21 19.82 18.44 0.83
CA THR A 21 19.70 18.04 -0.58
C THR A 21 18.47 17.19 -0.86
N ARG A 22 17.69 16.85 0.17
CA ARG A 22 16.50 15.99 0.10
C ARG A 22 16.80 14.63 -0.55
N THR A 23 17.94 14.07 -0.18
CA THR A 23 18.45 12.80 -0.75
C THR A 23 18.46 11.71 0.32
N VAL A 24 18.11 10.49 -0.07
CA VAL A 24 18.26 9.28 0.74
C VAL A 24 19.27 8.37 0.05
N THR A 25 20.31 7.96 0.76
CA THR A 25 21.39 7.11 0.24
C THR A 25 21.42 5.79 1.00
N ALA A 26 21.45 4.68 0.26
CA ALA A 26 21.53 3.33 0.81
C ALA A 26 22.41 2.45 -0.10
N GLU A 27 23.11 1.48 0.49
CA GLU A 27 23.94 0.51 -0.23
C GLU A 27 23.40 -0.90 -0.04
N VAL A 28 23.33 -1.65 -1.15
CA VAL A 28 22.87 -3.04 -1.19
C VAL A 28 23.72 -3.82 -2.18
N SER A 29 24.04 -5.07 -1.87
CA SER A 29 24.93 -5.92 -2.68
C SER A 29 24.21 -6.80 -3.70
N HIS A 30 22.91 -6.58 -3.92
CA HIS A 30 22.05 -7.44 -4.73
C HIS A 30 20.97 -6.63 -5.46
N PHE A 31 20.39 -7.24 -6.50
CA PHE A 31 19.28 -6.66 -7.25
C PHE A 31 17.94 -7.06 -6.61
N SER A 32 17.05 -6.08 -6.40
CA SER A 32 15.68 -6.30 -5.92
C SER A 32 14.77 -5.11 -6.26
N LEU A 33 13.52 -5.16 -5.79
CA LEU A 33 12.64 -4.02 -5.67
C LEU A 33 12.95 -3.24 -4.40
N PHE A 34 12.87 -1.91 -4.49
CA PHE A 34 13.12 -1.00 -3.38
C PHE A 34 11.95 -0.04 -3.20
N ALA A 35 11.66 0.27 -1.95
CA ALA A 35 10.63 1.23 -1.58
C ALA A 35 11.14 2.16 -0.47
N LEU A 36 10.89 3.45 -0.65
CA LEU A 36 11.02 4.44 0.42
C LEU A 36 9.69 4.49 1.17
N THR A 37 9.74 4.15 2.46
CA THR A 37 8.55 4.07 3.32
C THR A 37 8.71 5.01 4.51
N TRP A 38 7.61 5.57 4.99
CA TRP A 38 7.57 6.39 6.19
C TRP A 38 6.38 5.96 7.05
N ALA A 39 6.53 6.04 8.37
CA ALA A 39 5.40 5.88 9.25
C ALA A 39 4.46 7.10 9.07
N ALA A 40 3.16 6.86 8.94
CA ALA A 40 2.20 7.93 9.17
C ALA A 40 2.39 8.41 10.61
N ALA A 41 2.52 9.73 10.81
CA ALA A 41 2.59 10.29 12.15
C ALA A 41 1.37 9.81 12.94
N SER A 42 1.60 9.12 14.05
CA SER A 42 0.52 8.78 14.97
C SER A 42 -0.07 10.09 15.50
N PRO A 43 -1.39 10.32 15.44
CA PRO A 43 -2.02 11.51 16.01
C PRO A 43 -1.72 11.71 17.51
N ALA A 44 -1.21 10.68 18.19
CA ALA A 44 -1.02 10.65 19.64
C ALA A 44 0.33 11.21 20.15
N GLU A 45 1.31 11.52 19.29
CA GLU A 45 2.61 12.06 19.73
C GLU A 45 2.78 13.57 19.46
N ALA A 46 1.68 14.31 19.35
CA ALA A 46 1.71 15.77 19.49
C ALA A 46 1.72 16.15 20.99
N THR A 47 2.79 15.81 21.73
CA THR A 47 3.01 16.30 23.09
C THR A 47 4.26 17.19 23.16
N THR A 48 3.98 18.49 23.28
CA THR A 48 4.78 19.62 23.83
C THR A 48 6.03 20.13 23.12
N GLY A 49 5.84 21.24 22.38
CA GLY A 49 6.82 22.29 22.04
C GLY A 49 6.05 23.59 21.72
N PRO A 50 6.58 24.80 22.02
CA PRO A 50 5.76 25.96 22.44
C PRO A 50 4.89 26.56 21.33
N ALA A 51 3.74 27.08 21.77
CA ALA A 51 2.68 27.67 20.98
C ALA A 51 3.17 28.68 19.91
N GLY A 52 2.81 28.41 18.67
CA GLY A 52 2.86 29.34 17.54
C GLY A 52 1.57 29.23 16.73
N THR A 53 0.79 30.30 16.76
CA THR A 53 -0.57 30.49 16.22
C THR A 53 -0.71 30.21 14.71
N ALA A 54 -1.68 29.36 14.30
CA ALA A 54 -2.63 29.58 13.18
C ALA A 54 -3.45 28.30 12.86
N PRO A 55 -4.80 28.34 12.78
CA PRO A 55 -5.60 27.25 12.22
C PRO A 55 -5.58 27.33 10.70
N GLY A 56 -4.87 26.42 10.05
CA GLY A 56 -4.92 26.20 8.60
C GLY A 56 -5.72 24.94 8.29
N ASP A 57 -6.80 25.12 7.54
CA ASP A 57 -7.74 24.12 7.05
C ASP A 57 -7.03 22.90 6.41
N VAL A 58 -7.36 21.68 6.86
CA VAL A 58 -6.83 20.44 6.27
C VAL A 58 -7.86 19.91 5.26
N PRO A 59 -7.52 19.80 3.96
CA PRO A 59 -8.42 19.18 2.98
C PRO A 59 -8.63 17.69 3.32
N PRO A 60 -9.86 17.16 3.26
CA PRO A 60 -10.06 15.72 3.39
C PRO A 60 -9.68 15.05 2.07
N GLY A 61 -8.92 13.97 2.15
CA GLY A 61 -8.77 13.04 1.02
C GLY A 61 -7.35 12.94 0.49
N SER A 62 -6.57 12.06 1.12
CA SER A 62 -5.74 11.14 0.34
C SER A 62 -6.07 9.74 0.83
N GLU A 63 -6.84 9.01 0.03
CA GLU A 63 -7.04 7.58 0.20
C GLU A 63 -5.67 6.92 0.01
N GLN A 64 -4.93 6.76 1.11
CA GLN A 64 -3.81 5.84 1.15
C GLN A 64 -4.40 4.45 0.84
N PRO A 65 -3.87 3.71 -0.15
CA PRO A 65 -4.27 2.33 -0.31
C PRO A 65 -3.90 1.61 0.98
N THR A 66 -4.93 1.19 1.73
CA THR A 66 -4.80 0.31 2.89
C THR A 66 -4.21 -1.01 2.39
N GLY A 67 -2.88 -1.07 2.32
CA GLY A 67 -2.15 -2.27 1.99
C GLY A 67 -2.29 -3.26 3.14
N GLY A 68 -3.06 -4.32 2.93
CA GLY A 68 -3.08 -5.44 3.87
C GLY A 68 -4.27 -6.40 3.80
N GLU A 69 -5.37 -6.05 3.13
CA GLU A 69 -6.47 -6.98 2.94
C GLU A 69 -6.47 -7.53 1.51
N THR A 70 -6.23 -8.83 1.37
CA THR A 70 -6.56 -9.54 0.12
C THR A 70 -8.00 -9.17 -0.23
N PRO A 71 -8.30 -8.62 -1.42
CA PRO A 71 -9.61 -8.05 -1.72
C PRO A 71 -10.62 -9.18 -1.98
N TRP A 72 -11.01 -9.88 -0.92
CA TRP A 72 -11.92 -11.02 -0.94
C TRP A 72 -13.24 -10.68 -1.61
N ALA A 73 -13.70 -9.42 -1.49
CA ALA A 73 -14.87 -8.91 -2.19
C ALA A 73 -14.72 -8.96 -3.72
N LEU A 74 -13.56 -8.56 -4.26
CA LEU A 74 -13.30 -8.60 -5.70
C LEU A 74 -13.15 -10.04 -6.21
N ILE A 75 -12.52 -10.91 -5.42
CA ILE A 75 -12.38 -12.34 -5.73
C ILE A 75 -13.77 -13.01 -5.77
N ALA A 76 -14.59 -12.77 -4.75
CA ALA A 76 -15.96 -13.30 -4.68
C ALA A 76 -16.82 -12.80 -5.85
N ALA A 77 -16.72 -11.52 -6.19
CA ALA A 77 -17.41 -10.95 -7.34
C ALA A 77 -16.96 -11.63 -8.65
N GLY A 78 -15.66 -11.86 -8.84
CA GLY A 78 -15.13 -12.59 -10.00
C GLY A 78 -15.68 -14.01 -10.12
N VAL A 79 -15.73 -14.76 -9.01
CA VAL A 79 -16.28 -16.12 -8.98
C VAL A 79 -17.76 -16.15 -9.37
N LEU A 80 -18.56 -15.21 -8.86
CA LEU A 80 -19.99 -15.11 -9.19
C LEU A 80 -20.23 -14.82 -10.67
N VAL A 81 -19.43 -13.94 -11.27
CA VAL A 81 -19.51 -13.62 -12.71
C VAL A 81 -19.20 -14.86 -13.55
N VAL A 82 -18.12 -15.58 -13.23
CA VAL A 82 -17.76 -16.81 -13.96
C VAL A 82 -18.86 -17.86 -13.84
N ALA A 83 -19.42 -18.06 -12.65
CA ALA A 83 -20.52 -19.00 -12.44
C ALA A 83 -21.78 -18.62 -13.25
N ALA A 84 -22.13 -17.33 -13.29
CA ALA A 84 -23.26 -16.84 -14.07
C ALA A 84 -23.06 -17.05 -15.58
N VAL A 85 -21.85 -16.80 -16.10
CA VAL A 85 -21.53 -17.03 -17.52
C VAL A 85 -21.61 -18.52 -17.87
N LEU A 86 -21.08 -19.40 -17.01
CA LEU A 86 -21.16 -20.85 -17.22
C LEU A 86 -22.61 -21.34 -17.17
N ALA A 87 -23.42 -20.86 -16.22
CA ALA A 87 -24.83 -21.20 -16.10
C ALA A 87 -25.64 -20.71 -17.31
N ALA A 88 -25.42 -19.48 -17.76
CA ALA A 88 -26.06 -18.92 -18.95
C ALA A 88 -25.65 -19.67 -20.22
N GLY A 89 -24.35 -19.98 -20.37
CA GLY A 89 -23.83 -20.78 -21.48
C GLY A 89 -24.46 -22.17 -21.53
N TRP A 90 -24.50 -22.87 -20.39
CA TRP A 90 -25.15 -24.18 -20.28
C TRP A 90 -26.66 -24.11 -20.60
N TYR A 91 -27.36 -23.11 -20.09
CA TYR A 91 -28.78 -22.92 -20.36
C TYR A 91 -29.06 -22.67 -21.85
N LEU A 92 -28.25 -21.85 -22.51
CA LEU A 92 -28.36 -21.59 -23.94
C LEU A 92 -28.02 -22.81 -24.79
N LEU A 93 -27.03 -23.60 -24.38
CA LEU A 93 -26.69 -24.89 -25.01
C LEU A 93 -27.82 -25.91 -24.87
N LYS A 94 -28.50 -25.95 -23.71
CA LYS A 94 -29.62 -26.86 -23.46
C LYS A 94 -30.92 -26.44 -24.17
N LYS A 95 -31.04 -25.15 -24.51
CA LYS A 95 -32.21 -24.59 -25.21
C LYS A 95 -32.07 -24.65 -26.74
N ARG A 96 -30.90 -25.04 -27.26
CA ARG A 96 -30.69 -25.44 -28.66
C ARG A 96 -31.03 -26.91 -28.84
#